data_AF-A0A936GV56-F1
#
_entry.id   AF-A0A936GV56-F1
#
_cell.length_a   1.000
_cell.length_b   1.000
_cell.length_c   1.000
_cell.angle_alpha   90.00
_cell.angle_beta   90.00
_cell.angle_gamma   90.00
#
_symmetry.space_group_name_H-M   'P 1'
#
loop_
_entity.id
_entity.type
_entity.pdbx_description
1 polymer ?
#
loop_
_entity_poly.entity_id
_entity_poly.type
_entity_poly.pdbx_seq_one_letter_code
_entity_poly.pdbx_strand_id
1 'polypeptide(L)'
;MDKETFRYLFDTYYNALCNYACLTLGMNDDAEDVVMEVFTHIWDKREGLGDLDNPKAYLFKSVYHKAMEKIRAKKLVIVALEGEKIVVPDYKEEIADDYLLKEKIFQSIRQLPTQCRVIFVKSKIEGMSHKEIAQEMQIAVKTIENQITKAFKLIRKQLNTI
;
A
#
# COMPACT_ATOMS: atom_id res chain seq x y z
N MET A 1 -14.61 -20.28 -4.93
CA MET A 1 -14.18 -19.41 -6.03
C MET A 1 -13.69 -20.23 -7.22
N ASP A 2 -14.17 -19.94 -8.43
CA ASP A 2 -13.74 -20.58 -9.69
C ASP A 2 -12.60 -19.80 -10.42
N LYS A 3 -12.20 -20.26 -11.61
CA LYS A 3 -11.10 -19.70 -12.41
C LYS A 3 -11.43 -18.34 -13.05
N GLU A 4 -12.67 -18.10 -13.44
CA GLU A 4 -13.08 -16.83 -14.07
C GLU A 4 -13.22 -15.74 -13.02
N THR A 5 -13.84 -16.07 -11.89
CA THR A 5 -13.92 -15.20 -10.70
C THR A 5 -12.52 -14.84 -10.19
N PHE A 6 -11.61 -15.82 -10.06
CA PHE A 6 -10.22 -15.56 -9.67
C PHE A 6 -9.50 -14.63 -10.66
N ARG A 7 -9.64 -14.91 -11.97
CA ARG A 7 -9.03 -14.08 -13.01
C ARG A 7 -9.58 -12.65 -12.97
N TYR A 8 -10.89 -12.47 -12.82
CA TYR A 8 -11.51 -11.17 -12.69
C TYR A 8 -10.95 -10.37 -11.50
N LEU A 9 -10.76 -11.02 -10.34
CA LEU A 9 -10.12 -10.39 -9.18
C LEU A 9 -8.64 -10.03 -9.45
N PHE A 10 -7.89 -10.89 -10.15
CA PHE A 10 -6.51 -10.61 -10.55
C PHE A 10 -6.43 -9.41 -11.50
N ASP A 11 -7.09 -9.50 -12.66
CA ASP A 11 -7.06 -8.49 -13.72
C ASP A 11 -7.61 -7.13 -13.23
N THR A 12 -8.57 -7.13 -12.28
CA THR A 12 -9.11 -5.90 -11.67
C THR A 12 -8.19 -5.26 -10.63
N TYR A 13 -7.52 -6.04 -9.78
CA TYR A 13 -6.82 -5.51 -8.59
C TYR A 13 -5.30 -5.55 -8.65
N TYR A 14 -4.65 -6.36 -9.50
CA TYR A 14 -3.19 -6.55 -9.54
C TYR A 14 -2.43 -5.22 -9.51
N ASN A 15 -2.66 -4.35 -10.50
CA ASN A 15 -1.98 -3.05 -10.60
C ASN A 15 -2.18 -2.15 -9.37
N ALA A 16 -3.38 -2.14 -8.79
CA ALA A 16 -3.67 -1.33 -7.60
C ALA A 16 -2.99 -1.89 -6.34
N LEU A 17 -2.88 -3.22 -6.25
CA LEU A 17 -2.21 -3.93 -5.17
C LEU A 17 -0.69 -3.81 -5.28
N CYS A 18 -0.09 -3.87 -6.47
CA CYS A 18 1.35 -3.70 -6.65
C CYS A 18 1.80 -2.28 -6.28
N ASN A 19 1.02 -1.26 -6.65
CA ASN A 19 1.23 0.12 -6.20
C ASN A 19 1.13 0.25 -4.66
N TYR A 20 0.20 -0.47 -4.01
CA TYR A 20 0.07 -0.48 -2.55
C TYR A 20 1.19 -1.26 -1.84
N ALA A 21 1.63 -2.38 -2.40
CA ALA A 21 2.80 -3.13 -1.94
C ALA A 21 4.05 -2.26 -2.02
N CYS A 22 4.30 -1.62 -3.16
CA CYS A 22 5.41 -0.68 -3.37
C CYS A 22 5.38 0.51 -2.37
N LEU A 23 4.20 1.10 -2.12
CA LEU A 23 3.99 2.11 -1.09
C LEU A 23 4.30 1.62 0.33
N THR A 24 3.98 0.37 0.64
CA THR A 24 4.18 -0.23 1.97
C THR A 24 5.63 -0.65 2.20
N LEU A 25 6.26 -1.25 1.18
CA LEU A 25 7.66 -1.71 1.17
C LEU A 25 8.67 -0.57 1.03
N GLY A 26 8.25 0.59 0.51
CA GLY A 26 9.08 1.79 0.44
C GLY A 26 9.79 2.03 -0.90
N MET A 27 9.23 1.59 -2.03
CA MET A 27 9.91 1.44 -3.35
C MET A 27 11.05 0.43 -3.20
N ASN A 28 10.66 -0.84 -3.22
CA ASN A 28 11.52 -2.00 -3.16
C ASN A 28 10.91 -3.05 -4.09
N ASP A 29 11.75 -3.77 -4.83
CA ASP A 29 11.32 -4.53 -6.03
C ASP A 29 10.38 -5.70 -5.71
N ASP A 30 10.40 -6.21 -4.47
CA ASP A 30 9.50 -7.22 -3.91
C ASP A 30 7.98 -6.92 -4.02
N ALA A 31 7.58 -5.75 -4.56
CA ALA A 31 6.19 -5.31 -4.63
C ALA A 31 5.30 -6.24 -5.47
N GLU A 32 5.78 -6.71 -6.62
CA GLU A 32 5.03 -7.65 -7.46
C GLU A 32 5.02 -9.06 -6.84
N ASP A 33 6.16 -9.52 -6.30
CA ASP A 33 6.24 -10.78 -5.55
C ASP A 33 5.21 -10.84 -4.41
N VAL A 34 5.09 -9.78 -3.60
CA VAL A 34 4.13 -9.73 -2.48
C VAL A 34 2.69 -9.90 -2.97
N VAL A 35 2.36 -9.39 -4.16
CA VAL A 35 1.02 -9.51 -4.74
C VAL A 35 0.82 -10.90 -5.37
N MET A 36 1.83 -11.43 -6.06
CA MET A 36 1.83 -12.80 -6.58
C MET A 36 1.71 -13.85 -5.46
N GLU A 37 2.44 -13.69 -4.34
CA GLU A 37 2.33 -14.54 -3.16
C GLU A 37 0.90 -14.53 -2.59
N VAL A 38 0.26 -13.36 -2.51
CA VAL A 38 -1.14 -13.24 -2.04
C VAL A 38 -2.12 -13.90 -3.00
N PHE A 39 -1.99 -13.68 -4.31
CA PHE A 39 -2.87 -14.33 -5.28
C PHE A 39 -2.66 -15.84 -5.35
N THR A 40 -1.43 -16.33 -5.21
CA THR A 40 -1.12 -17.76 -5.11
C THR A 40 -1.78 -18.36 -3.86
N HIS A 41 -1.65 -17.70 -2.70
CA HIS A 41 -2.31 -18.16 -1.47
C HIS A 41 -3.84 -18.19 -1.59
N ILE A 42 -4.45 -17.20 -2.27
CA ILE A 42 -5.89 -17.18 -2.55
C ILE A 42 -6.28 -18.32 -3.49
N TRP A 43 -5.48 -18.61 -4.52
CA TRP A 43 -5.70 -19.73 -5.43
C TRP A 43 -5.64 -21.08 -4.71
N ASP A 44 -4.66 -21.28 -3.84
CA ASP A 44 -4.50 -22.52 -3.06
C ASP A 44 -5.59 -22.71 -1.98
N LYS A 45 -6.23 -21.62 -1.55
CA LYS A 45 -7.34 -21.64 -0.57
C LYS A 45 -8.73 -21.43 -1.18
N ARG A 46 -8.85 -21.34 -2.52
CA ARG A 46 -10.08 -21.00 -3.29
C ARG A 46 -11.32 -21.87 -2.98
N GLU A 47 -11.10 -23.08 -2.46
CA GLU A 47 -12.14 -24.06 -2.10
C GLU A 47 -12.66 -23.87 -0.67
N GLY A 48 -11.84 -23.34 0.25
CA GLY A 48 -12.21 -23.05 1.63
C GLY A 48 -12.52 -21.57 1.92
N LEU A 49 -12.22 -20.65 0.98
CA LEU A 49 -12.45 -19.22 1.13
C LEU A 49 -13.92 -18.78 0.94
N GLY A 50 -14.78 -19.66 0.42
CA GLY A 50 -16.17 -19.31 0.08
C GLY A 50 -16.26 -18.22 -1.01
N ASP A 51 -17.31 -17.41 -0.91
CA ASP A 51 -17.40 -16.12 -1.58
C ASP A 51 -16.98 -15.01 -0.60
N LEU A 52 -16.21 -14.04 -1.09
CA LEU A 52 -15.71 -12.94 -0.25
C LEU A 52 -16.72 -11.79 -0.23
N ASP A 53 -17.34 -11.52 0.92
CA ASP A 53 -18.26 -10.38 1.12
C ASP A 53 -17.67 -9.03 0.68
N ASN A 54 -16.34 -8.88 0.83
CA ASN A 54 -15.61 -7.70 0.38
C ASN A 54 -14.21 -8.12 -0.12
N PRO A 55 -14.08 -8.53 -1.40
CA PRO A 55 -12.82 -9.06 -1.93
C PRO A 55 -11.74 -7.96 -1.97
N LYS A 56 -12.12 -6.70 -2.17
CA LYS A 56 -11.20 -5.56 -2.14
C LYS A 56 -10.56 -5.43 -0.75
N ALA A 57 -11.35 -5.33 0.32
CA ALA A 57 -10.81 -5.18 1.67
C ALA A 57 -9.94 -6.38 2.07
N TYR A 58 -10.35 -7.60 1.68
CA TYR A 58 -9.57 -8.83 1.88
C TYR A 58 -8.20 -8.78 1.16
N LEU A 59 -8.19 -8.44 -0.13
CA LEU A 59 -6.97 -8.37 -0.96
C LEU A 59 -5.97 -7.33 -0.43
N PHE A 60 -6.43 -6.10 -0.17
CA PHE A 60 -5.57 -5.04 0.35
C PHE A 60 -5.02 -5.41 1.74
N LYS A 61 -5.85 -5.93 2.66
CA LYS A 61 -5.38 -6.40 3.98
C LYS A 61 -4.34 -7.52 3.88
N SER A 62 -4.52 -8.45 2.94
CA SER A 62 -3.59 -9.56 2.71
C SER A 62 -2.23 -9.06 2.20
N VAL A 63 -2.23 -8.15 1.23
CA VAL A 63 -1.01 -7.50 0.70
C VAL A 63 -0.31 -6.68 1.77
N TYR A 64 -1.04 -5.94 2.61
CA TYR A 64 -0.45 -5.21 3.75
C TYR A 64 0.24 -6.15 4.74
N HIS A 65 -0.41 -7.25 5.14
CA HIS A 65 0.19 -8.24 6.03
C HIS A 65 1.47 -8.86 5.44
N LYS A 66 1.42 -9.29 4.17
CA LYS A 66 2.55 -9.91 3.46
C LYS A 66 3.73 -8.94 3.26
N ALA A 67 3.46 -7.66 2.96
CA ALA A 67 4.48 -6.61 2.91
C ALA A 67 5.11 -6.36 4.29
N MET A 68 4.29 -6.27 5.36
CA MET A 68 4.78 -6.10 6.73
C MET A 68 5.56 -7.32 7.24
N GLU A 69 5.25 -8.53 6.77
CA GLU A 69 6.03 -9.75 6.98
C GLU A 69 7.41 -9.64 6.32
N LYS A 70 7.49 -9.27 5.02
CA LYS A 70 8.78 -9.03 4.35
C LYS A 70 9.60 -7.93 5.02
N ILE A 71 8.98 -6.83 5.46
CA ILE A 71 9.67 -5.76 6.21
C ILE A 71 10.25 -6.27 7.53
N ARG A 72 9.52 -7.12 8.27
CA ARG A 72 10.02 -7.73 9.51
C ARG A 72 11.16 -8.71 9.23
N ALA A 73 11.04 -9.54 8.21
CA ALA A 73 12.08 -10.48 7.78
C ALA A 73 13.35 -9.76 7.33
N LYS A 74 13.22 -8.77 6.42
CA LYS A 74 14.35 -7.91 6.01
C LYS A 74 14.95 -7.19 7.22
N LYS A 75 14.15 -6.65 8.15
CA LYS A 75 14.70 -6.01 9.36
C LYS A 75 15.43 -6.98 10.29
N LEU A 76 14.98 -8.23 10.43
CA LEU A 76 15.68 -9.25 11.22
C LEU A 76 17.01 -9.65 10.57
N VAL A 77 17.03 -9.83 9.25
CA VAL A 77 18.25 -10.09 8.47
C VAL A 77 19.21 -8.90 8.54
N ILE A 78 18.70 -7.68 8.38
CA ILE A 78 19.46 -6.43 8.49
C ILE A 78 20.05 -6.27 9.91
N VAL A 79 19.29 -6.49 10.98
CA VAL A 79 19.82 -6.45 12.36
C VAL A 79 20.87 -7.55 12.63
N ALA A 80 20.85 -8.65 11.87
CA ALA A 80 21.89 -9.69 11.93
C ALA A 80 23.12 -9.40 11.02
N LEU A 81 23.07 -8.36 10.17
CA LEU A 81 24.11 -8.01 9.19
C LEU A 81 24.66 -6.57 9.33
N GLU A 82 23.97 -5.65 10.02
CA GLU A 82 24.35 -4.23 10.18
C GLU A 82 25.52 -4.03 11.15
N GLY A 83 26.68 -4.58 10.80
CA GLY A 83 27.96 -3.96 11.09
C GLY A 83 28.24 -2.75 10.16
N GLU A 84 27.60 -2.70 8.98
CA GLU A 84 27.82 -1.68 7.95
C GLU A 84 26.51 -1.05 7.41
N LYS A 85 26.62 0.14 6.81
CA LYS A 85 25.47 0.99 6.41
C LYS A 85 25.02 0.73 4.97
N ILE A 86 23.71 0.72 4.77
CA ILE A 86 23.08 0.55 3.45
C ILE A 86 22.99 1.89 2.68
N VAL A 87 23.29 1.84 1.38
CA VAL A 87 23.04 2.91 0.39
C VAL A 87 21.84 2.50 -0.49
N VAL A 88 21.00 3.45 -0.90
CA VAL A 88 19.82 3.20 -1.75
C VAL A 88 20.17 3.51 -3.22
N PRO A 89 19.91 2.62 -4.20
CA PRO A 89 20.16 2.92 -5.61
C PRO A 89 19.10 3.85 -6.24
N ASP A 90 19.47 4.48 -7.35
CA ASP A 90 18.65 5.39 -8.16
C ASP A 90 18.30 4.72 -9.51
N TYR A 91 17.09 4.92 -10.03
CA TYR A 91 16.55 4.14 -11.16
C TYR A 91 15.79 4.99 -12.19
N LYS A 92 16.03 4.72 -13.48
CA LYS A 92 15.47 5.41 -14.65
C LYS A 92 15.32 4.46 -15.85
N GLU A 93 14.49 4.71 -16.87
CA GLU A 93 13.47 5.78 -17.02
C GLU A 93 12.09 5.07 -17.16
N GLU A 94 11.22 5.10 -18.19
CA GLU A 94 11.05 5.94 -19.39
C GLU A 94 9.55 6.25 -19.64
N ILE A 95 8.65 5.85 -18.72
CA ILE A 95 7.18 5.97 -18.82
C ILE A 95 6.74 7.40 -18.44
N ALA A 96 7.40 8.39 -19.06
CA ALA A 96 7.90 9.56 -18.34
C ALA A 96 6.84 10.40 -17.60
N ASP A 97 5.75 10.85 -18.24
CA ASP A 97 4.84 11.82 -17.60
C ASP A 97 3.92 11.19 -16.54
N ASP A 98 3.22 10.09 -16.87
CA ASP A 98 2.26 9.47 -15.94
C ASP A 98 2.97 8.72 -14.81
N TYR A 99 4.15 8.12 -15.07
CA TYR A 99 5.00 7.58 -14.00
C TYR A 99 5.57 8.70 -13.13
N LEU A 100 6.13 9.79 -13.69
CA LEU A 100 6.65 10.90 -12.90
C LEU A 100 5.54 11.62 -12.10
N LEU A 101 4.32 11.70 -12.62
CA LEU A 101 3.18 12.23 -11.86
C LEU A 101 2.81 11.31 -10.68
N LYS A 102 2.74 10.00 -10.90
CA LYS A 102 2.53 9.00 -9.84
C LYS A 102 3.67 9.03 -8.82
N GLU A 103 4.91 9.13 -9.26
CA GLU A 103 6.08 9.22 -8.39
C GLU A 103 6.08 10.50 -7.57
N LYS A 104 5.81 11.67 -8.17
CA LYS A 104 5.61 12.94 -7.45
C LYS A 104 4.50 12.83 -6.41
N ILE A 105 3.39 12.15 -6.72
CA ILE A 105 2.32 11.83 -5.74
C ILE A 105 2.84 10.92 -4.62
N PHE A 106 3.62 9.87 -4.93
CA PHE A 106 4.18 8.95 -3.93
C PHE A 106 5.25 9.62 -3.05
N GLN A 107 6.15 10.42 -3.60
CA GLN A 107 7.10 11.25 -2.84
C GLN A 107 6.36 12.23 -1.92
N SER A 108 5.29 12.87 -2.43
CA SER A 108 4.43 13.75 -1.61
C SER A 108 3.78 12.99 -0.44
N ILE A 109 3.26 11.78 -0.69
CA ILE A 109 2.68 10.90 0.33
C ILE A 109 3.75 10.47 1.36
N ARG A 110 4.99 10.17 0.95
CA ARG A 110 6.10 9.85 1.88
C ARG A 110 6.39 11.01 2.82
N GLN A 111 6.47 12.23 2.28
CA GLN A 111 6.75 13.46 3.02
C GLN A 111 5.60 13.92 3.94
N LEU A 112 4.42 13.27 3.91
CA LEU A 112 3.36 13.52 4.89
C LEU A 112 3.82 13.15 6.32
N PRO A 113 3.45 13.93 7.35
CA PRO A 113 3.62 13.52 8.75
C PRO A 113 2.95 12.17 9.00
N THR A 114 3.59 11.29 9.79
CA THR A 114 3.21 9.87 9.95
C THR A 114 1.72 9.66 10.21
N GLN A 115 1.09 10.43 11.09
CA GLN A 115 -0.34 10.32 11.39
C GLN A 115 -1.24 10.72 10.21
N CYS A 116 -0.86 11.75 9.43
CA CYS A 116 -1.54 12.11 8.18
C CYS A 116 -1.42 10.97 7.16
N ARG A 117 -0.23 10.39 7.03
CA ARG A 117 0.09 9.32 6.07
C ARG A 117 -0.71 8.06 6.34
N VAL A 118 -0.73 7.57 7.59
CA VAL A 118 -1.51 6.40 8.01
C VAL A 118 -3.01 6.62 7.74
N ILE A 119 -3.57 7.74 8.19
CA ILE A 119 -5.00 8.06 8.01
C ILE A 119 -5.38 8.15 6.51
N PHE A 120 -4.51 8.75 5.69
CA PHE A 120 -4.72 8.85 4.24
C PHE A 120 -4.70 7.47 3.55
N VAL A 121 -3.72 6.62 3.88
CA VAL A 121 -3.64 5.24 3.36
C VAL A 121 -4.88 4.44 3.76
N LYS A 122 -5.29 4.48 5.03
CA LYS A 122 -6.49 3.78 5.51
C LYS A 122 -7.77 4.23 4.79
N SER A 123 -7.95 5.53 4.58
CA SER A 123 -9.17 6.04 3.94
C SER A 123 -9.20 5.87 2.41
N LYS A 124 -8.04 5.94 1.74
CA LYS A 124 -7.99 6.02 0.26
C LYS A 124 -7.48 4.75 -0.42
N ILE A 125 -6.74 3.90 0.29
CA ILE A 125 -6.18 2.66 -0.25
C ILE A 125 -6.90 1.45 0.37
N GLU A 126 -6.89 1.31 1.70
CA GLU A 126 -7.66 0.26 2.41
C GLU A 126 -9.18 0.47 2.29
N GLY A 127 -9.62 1.69 1.93
CA GLY A 127 -11.02 2.02 1.64
C GLY A 127 -11.91 2.23 2.86
N MET A 128 -11.33 2.32 4.05
CA MET A 128 -12.07 2.46 5.31
C MET A 128 -12.80 3.80 5.41
N SER A 129 -14.02 3.79 5.96
CA SER A 129 -14.74 5.02 6.27
C SER A 129 -14.05 5.79 7.42
N HIS A 130 -14.29 7.10 7.50
CA HIS A 130 -13.73 7.91 8.58
C HIS A 130 -14.21 7.47 9.98
N LYS A 131 -15.31 6.69 10.08
CA LYS A 131 -15.82 6.14 11.34
C LYS A 131 -15.00 4.92 11.79
N GLU A 132 -14.71 3.99 10.88
CA GLU A 132 -13.92 2.79 11.19
C GLU A 132 -12.48 3.17 11.58
N ILE A 133 -11.86 4.12 10.86
CA ILE A 133 -10.52 4.63 11.18
C ILE A 133 -10.52 5.36 12.55
N ALA A 134 -11.57 6.11 12.85
CA ALA A 134 -11.72 6.78 14.15
C ALA A 134 -11.84 5.77 15.31
N GLN A 135 -12.55 4.66 15.11
CA GLN A 135 -12.67 3.58 16.09
C GLN A 135 -11.35 2.81 16.26
N GLU A 136 -10.70 2.43 15.15
CA GLU A 136 -9.41 1.72 15.16
C GLU A 136 -8.30 2.55 15.84
N MET A 137 -8.22 3.84 15.50
CA MET A 137 -7.18 4.75 16.02
C MET A 137 -7.56 5.47 17.31
N GLN A 138 -8.74 5.17 17.89
CA GLN A 138 -9.28 5.76 19.13
C GLN A 138 -9.24 7.31 19.17
N ILE A 139 -9.57 7.95 18.04
CA ILE A 139 -9.59 9.42 17.89
C ILE A 139 -10.88 9.88 17.19
N ALA A 140 -11.32 11.10 17.48
CA ALA A 140 -12.56 11.62 16.91
C ALA A 140 -12.57 11.60 15.36
N VAL A 141 -13.73 11.32 14.76
CA VAL A 141 -13.96 11.37 13.30
C VAL A 141 -13.54 12.73 12.71
N LYS A 142 -13.73 13.83 13.45
CA LYS A 142 -13.27 15.16 13.03
C LYS A 142 -11.74 15.26 12.91
N THR A 143 -10.99 14.55 13.76
CA THR A 143 -9.53 14.44 13.63
C THR A 143 -9.16 13.70 12.35
N ILE A 144 -9.88 12.61 12.00
CA ILE A 144 -9.68 11.90 10.73
C ILE A 144 -9.90 12.84 9.53
N GLU A 145 -11.03 13.55 9.48
CA GLU A 145 -11.34 14.53 8.42
C GLU A 145 -10.27 15.64 8.30
N ASN A 146 -9.81 16.17 9.43
CA ASN A 146 -8.79 17.21 9.47
C ASN A 146 -7.44 16.70 8.95
N GLN A 147 -7.05 15.47 9.30
CA GLN A 147 -5.80 14.85 8.83
C GLN A 147 -5.87 14.46 7.34
N ILE A 148 -7.02 13.99 6.83
CA ILE A 148 -7.27 13.78 5.39
C ILE A 148 -7.15 15.12 4.64
N THR A 149 -7.80 16.17 5.14
CA THR A 149 -7.74 17.52 4.55
C THR A 149 -6.31 18.07 4.53
N LYS A 150 -5.55 17.86 5.62
CA LYS A 150 -4.13 18.22 5.72
C LYS A 150 -3.26 17.44 4.72
N ALA A 151 -3.49 16.14 4.55
CA ALA A 151 -2.80 15.32 3.56
C ALA A 151 -3.02 15.84 2.13
N PHE A 152 -4.28 16.08 1.73
CA PHE A 152 -4.58 16.65 0.41
C PHE A 152 -3.96 18.04 0.18
N LYS A 153 -3.94 18.91 1.20
CA LYS A 153 -3.29 20.23 1.10
C LYS A 153 -1.77 20.13 0.93
N LEU A 154 -1.12 19.21 1.63
CA LEU A 154 0.33 18.98 1.51
C LEU A 154 0.68 18.42 0.14
N ILE A 155 0.00 17.34 -0.30
CA ILE A 155 0.21 16.74 -1.62
C ILE A 155 0.00 17.77 -2.74
N ARG A 156 -1.11 18.52 -2.72
CA ARG A 156 -1.33 19.60 -3.71
C ARG A 156 -0.26 20.69 -3.67
N LYS A 157 0.29 21.04 -2.50
CA LYS A 157 1.40 22.01 -2.43
C LYS A 157 2.64 21.44 -3.13
N GLN A 158 3.01 20.20 -2.84
CA GLN A 158 4.20 19.55 -3.41
C GLN A 158 4.08 19.38 -4.94
N LEU A 159 2.89 19.07 -5.45
CA LEU A 159 2.61 19.00 -6.90
C LEU A 159 2.58 20.37 -7.60
N ASN A 160 2.28 21.46 -6.88
CA ASN A 160 2.16 22.82 -7.42
C ASN A 160 3.39 23.72 -7.15
N THR A 161 4.49 23.20 -6.60
CA THR A 161 5.72 23.98 -6.30
C THR A 161 6.87 23.57 -7.22
N ILE A 162 6.56 23.23 -8.47
CA ILE A 162 7.47 22.88 -9.57
C ILE A 162 6.91 23.51 -10.84
#